data_AF-A0A1B2EBL4-F1
#
_entry.id   AF-A0A1B2EBL4-F1
#
_cell.length_a   1.000
_cell.length_b   1.000
_cell.length_c   1.000
_cell.angle_alpha   90.00
_cell.angle_beta   90.00
_cell.angle_gamma   90.00
#
_symmetry.space_group_name_H-M   'P 1'
#
loop_
_entity.id
_entity.type
_entity.pdbx_description
1 polymer ?
#
loop_
_entity_poly.entity_id
_entity_poly.type
_entity_poly.pdbx_seq_one_letter_code
_entity_poly.pdbx_strand_id
1 'polypeptide(L)'
;MTERNYNVLFLCTSNSARSVLAEGLLRKDGEGRLRAYSAGSEPKGAVNPLPLKVQGDHGYPTNGIRSKSWDEFAAPEAPVMDFVLTVCDSAAGEACPVWPGHPSIAHWAIDDPVAVEGSDADKEQAFVRAFHAVKSRIDTFLHLPLVSLDRFTMGTRLQAIGHVEAAG
;
A
#
# COMPACT_ATOMS: atom_id res chain seq x y z
N MET A 1 -25.65 10.46 9.36
CA MET A 1 -25.22 9.35 8.48
C MET A 1 -23.84 8.96 8.95
N THR A 2 -23.64 7.73 9.42
CA THR A 2 -22.31 7.26 9.83
C THR A 2 -21.42 7.20 8.59
N GLU A 3 -20.40 8.05 8.54
CA GLU A 3 -19.33 7.98 7.53
C GLU A 3 -18.84 6.53 7.45
N ARG A 4 -18.95 5.91 6.27
CA ARG A 4 -18.45 4.54 6.06
C ARG A 4 -16.93 4.61 5.97
N ASN A 5 -16.24 3.85 6.82
CA ASN A 5 -14.80 3.69 6.69
C ASN A 5 -14.52 2.61 5.64
N TYR A 6 -13.55 2.86 4.77
CA TYR A 6 -13.11 1.92 3.74
C TYR A 6 -11.82 1.21 4.15
N ASN A 7 -11.73 -0.10 3.93
CA ASN A 7 -10.54 -0.88 4.20
C ASN A 7 -9.68 -1.01 2.93
N VAL A 8 -8.38 -0.71 3.06
CA VAL A 8 -7.40 -0.75 1.98
C VAL A 8 -6.27 -1.69 2.36
N LEU A 9 -6.00 -2.68 1.51
CA LEU A 9 -4.89 -3.61 1.68
C LEU A 9 -3.80 -3.35 0.63
N PHE A 10 -2.60 -3.03 1.09
CA PHE A 10 -1.41 -2.92 0.26
C PHE A 10 -0.63 -4.23 0.23
N LEU A 11 -0.36 -4.73 -0.97
CA LEU A 11 0.32 -6.01 -1.16
C LEU A 11 1.69 -5.83 -1.79
N CYS A 12 2.69 -6.46 -1.21
CA CYS A 12 3.96 -6.74 -1.88
C CYS A 12 4.50 -8.10 -1.44
N THR A 13 5.32 -8.76 -2.24
CA THR A 13 5.80 -10.13 -1.97
C THR A 13 6.28 -10.34 -0.53
N SER A 14 7.22 -9.52 -0.04
CA SER A 14 7.86 -9.74 1.27
C SER A 14 7.21 -9.07 2.49
N ASN A 15 6.20 -8.21 2.28
CA ASN A 15 5.67 -7.28 3.28
C ASN A 15 6.74 -6.69 4.21
N SER A 16 7.77 -6.07 3.63
CA SER A 16 8.94 -5.59 4.37
C SER A 16 9.30 -4.13 4.09
N ALA A 17 8.93 -3.59 2.93
CA ALA A 17 9.33 -2.23 2.49
C ALA A 17 8.17 -1.41 1.90
N ARG A 18 7.84 -1.61 0.62
CA ARG A 18 6.88 -0.76 -0.13
C ARG A 18 5.47 -0.76 0.46
N SER A 19 4.93 -1.94 0.77
CA SER A 19 3.58 -2.01 1.38
C SER A 19 3.54 -1.47 2.81
N VAL A 20 4.66 -1.52 3.55
CA VAL A 20 4.83 -0.89 4.87
C VAL A 20 4.81 0.63 4.75
N LEU A 21 5.54 1.19 3.76
CA LEU A 21 5.50 2.62 3.44
C LEU A 21 4.06 3.07 3.18
N ALA A 22 3.33 2.33 2.34
CA ALA A 22 1.95 2.63 1.99
C ALA A 22 0.98 2.56 3.18
N GLU A 23 1.11 1.54 4.06
CA GLU A 23 0.28 1.41 5.26
C GLU A 23 0.42 2.63 6.17
N GLY A 24 1.65 3.03 6.52
CA GLY A 24 1.88 4.15 7.43
C GLY A 24 1.48 5.51 6.84
N LEU A 25 1.71 5.72 5.54
CA LEU A 25 1.25 6.91 4.81
C LEU A 25 -0.29 7.04 4.89
N LEU A 26 -1.02 5.99 4.48
CA LEU A 26 -2.47 6.04 4.43
C LEU A 26 -3.11 6.05 5.83
N ARG A 27 -2.48 5.44 6.84
CA ARG A 27 -2.97 5.51 8.24
C ARG A 27 -3.07 6.94 8.75
N LYS A 28 -2.15 7.82 8.34
CA LYS A 28 -2.18 9.23 8.70
C LYS A 28 -3.10 10.01 7.77
N ASP A 29 -2.84 9.92 6.47
CA ASP A 29 -3.47 10.80 5.47
C ASP A 29 -4.92 10.39 5.16
N GLY A 30 -5.32 9.17 5.51
CA GLY A 30 -6.70 8.68 5.39
C GLY A 30 -7.68 9.26 6.42
N GLU A 31 -7.19 10.00 7.43
CA GLU A 31 -7.97 10.74 8.43
C GLU A 31 -9.15 9.96 9.05
N GLY A 32 -8.95 8.65 9.25
CA GLY A 32 -9.96 7.74 9.80
C GLY A 32 -11.04 7.28 8.79
N ARG A 33 -11.18 7.94 7.63
CA ARG A 33 -12.06 7.50 6.53
C ARG A 33 -11.55 6.23 5.85
N LEU A 34 -10.23 6.07 5.81
CA LEU A 34 -9.56 4.90 5.24
C LEU A 34 -8.77 4.17 6.32
N ARG A 35 -8.99 2.87 6.43
CA ARG A 35 -8.23 1.96 7.28
C ARG A 35 -7.23 1.21 6.42
N ALA A 36 -5.95 1.44 6.66
CA ALA A 36 -4.89 0.84 5.87
C ALA A 36 -4.34 -0.42 6.54
N TYR A 37 -4.06 -1.41 5.71
CA TYR A 37 -3.40 -2.66 6.05
C TYR A 37 -2.32 -2.95 5.01
N SER A 38 -1.29 -3.70 5.38
CA SER A 38 -0.33 -4.27 4.45
C SER A 38 -0.12 -5.77 4.68
N ALA A 39 0.16 -6.50 3.62
CA ALA A 39 0.52 -7.91 3.68
C ALA A 39 1.42 -8.32 2.51
N GLY A 40 1.82 -9.58 2.50
CA GLY A 40 2.60 -10.17 1.42
C GLY A 40 2.27 -11.62 1.20
N SER A 41 2.56 -12.10 0.00
CA SER A 41 2.39 -13.49 -0.40
C SER A 41 3.46 -14.40 0.19
N GLU A 42 4.69 -13.89 0.32
CA GLU A 42 5.82 -14.56 0.96
C GLU A 42 6.45 -13.63 2.02
N PRO A 43 5.73 -13.34 3.12
CA PRO A 43 6.19 -12.37 4.10
C PRO A 43 7.51 -12.82 4.74
N LYS A 44 8.48 -11.91 4.84
CA LYS A 44 9.78 -12.21 5.45
C LYS A 44 9.72 -12.44 6.96
N GLY A 45 8.58 -12.17 7.60
CA GLY A 45 8.39 -12.25 9.05
C GLY A 45 8.97 -11.04 9.81
N ALA A 46 9.76 -10.20 9.15
CA ALA A 46 10.30 -8.96 9.69
C ALA A 46 10.21 -7.79 8.70
N VAL A 47 9.92 -6.61 9.24
CA VAL A 47 9.89 -5.34 8.51
C VAL A 47 11.31 -4.80 8.38
N ASN A 48 11.68 -4.32 7.19
CA ASN A 48 12.95 -3.62 7.01
C ASN A 48 12.94 -2.35 7.89
N PRO A 49 14.03 -1.98 8.58
CA PRO A 49 14.04 -0.79 9.42
C PRO A 49 13.98 0.54 8.64
N LEU A 50 14.51 0.61 7.41
CA LEU A 50 14.55 1.82 6.60
C LEU A 50 13.18 2.44 6.24
N PRO A 51 12.13 1.69 5.84
CA PRO A 51 10.81 2.28 5.61
C PRO A 51 10.22 2.91 6.88
N LEU A 52 10.41 2.29 8.04
CA LEU A 52 9.97 2.84 9.34
C LEU A 52 10.78 4.09 9.70
N LYS A 53 12.10 4.07 9.48
CA LYS A 53 12.96 5.25 9.67
C LYS A 53 12.46 6.42 8.81
N VAL A 54 12.33 6.22 7.50
CA VAL A 54 11.89 7.25 6.55
C VAL A 54 10.50 7.78 6.89
N GLN A 55 9.56 6.91 7.26
CA GLN A 55 8.25 7.33 7.76
C GLN A 55 8.37 8.20 9.01
N GLY A 56 9.16 7.77 10.00
CA GLY A 56 9.38 8.51 11.24
C GLY A 56 9.98 9.90 10.99
N ASP A 57 11.00 9.98 10.14
CA ASP A 57 11.66 11.24 9.76
C ASP A 57 10.70 12.23 9.08
N HIS A 58 9.66 11.74 8.40
CA HIS A 58 8.61 12.55 7.78
C HIS A 58 7.36 12.70 8.66
N GLY A 59 7.41 12.27 9.92
CA GLY A 59 6.33 12.40 10.89
C GLY A 59 5.13 11.49 10.64
N TYR A 60 5.34 10.30 10.06
CA TYR A 60 4.32 9.27 9.86
C TYR A 60 4.38 8.18 10.94
N PRO A 61 3.25 7.53 11.26
CA PRO A 61 3.20 6.51 12.30
C PRO A 61 3.98 5.25 11.88
N THR A 62 4.76 4.72 12.81
CA THR A 62 5.58 3.50 12.64
C THR A 62 5.13 2.36 13.55
N ASN A 63 4.23 2.63 14.49
CA ASN A 63 3.82 1.70 15.53
C ASN A 63 2.80 0.67 15.03
N GLY A 64 2.92 -0.56 15.52
CA GLY A 64 1.98 -1.65 15.24
C GLY A 64 2.06 -2.22 13.82
N ILE A 65 3.02 -1.76 12.99
CA ILE A 65 3.25 -2.34 11.67
C ILE A 65 4.11 -3.60 11.82
N ARG A 66 3.68 -4.69 11.17
CA ARG A 66 4.41 -5.96 11.14
C ARG A 66 4.30 -6.62 9.77
N SER A 67 5.29 -7.45 9.46
CA SER A 67 5.30 -8.32 8.28
C SER A 67 4.34 -9.50 8.50
N LYS A 68 3.44 -9.73 7.55
CA LYS A 68 2.35 -10.71 7.69
C LYS A 68 1.86 -11.26 6.35
N SER A 69 1.34 -12.49 6.40
CA SER A 69 0.77 -13.13 5.22
C SER A 69 -0.54 -12.46 4.83
N TRP A 70 -0.79 -12.39 3.54
CA TRP A 70 -2.06 -11.95 2.99
C TRP A 70 -3.22 -12.91 3.32
N ASP A 71 -2.93 -14.14 3.77
CA ASP A 71 -3.92 -15.14 4.14
C ASP A 71 -4.73 -14.69 5.36
N GLU A 72 -4.11 -13.89 6.23
CA GLU A 72 -4.78 -13.26 7.38
C GLU A 72 -5.95 -12.36 6.95
N PHE A 73 -5.92 -11.87 5.71
CA PHE A 73 -6.95 -10.99 5.15
C PHE A 73 -7.94 -11.72 4.23
N ALA A 74 -7.68 -12.98 3.91
CA ALA A 74 -8.57 -13.83 3.14
C ALA A 74 -9.46 -14.72 4.03
N ALA A 75 -9.18 -14.77 5.35
CA ALA A 75 -9.96 -15.53 6.31
C ALA A 75 -11.40 -15.01 6.47
N PRO A 76 -12.39 -15.86 6.82
CA PRO A 76 -13.79 -15.45 6.98
C PRO A 76 -14.02 -14.34 8.02
N GLU A 77 -13.21 -14.30 9.07
CA GLU A 77 -13.25 -13.31 10.16
C GLU A 77 -12.42 -12.05 9.86
N ALA A 78 -11.70 -12.03 8.74
CA ALA A 78 -10.88 -10.90 8.36
C ALA A 78 -11.73 -9.66 8.06
N PRO A 79 -11.18 -8.45 8.22
CA PRO A 79 -11.85 -7.25 7.74
C PRO A 79 -12.13 -7.37 6.23
N VAL A 80 -13.33 -7.00 5.80
CA VAL A 80 -13.69 -7.01 4.37
C VAL A 80 -12.98 -5.88 3.67
N MET A 81 -12.17 -6.19 2.66
CA MET A 81 -11.42 -5.18 1.91
C MET A 81 -12.33 -4.50 0.88
N ASP A 82 -12.27 -3.18 0.82
CA ASP A 82 -12.88 -2.40 -0.27
C ASP A 82 -11.90 -2.22 -1.43
N PHE A 83 -10.60 -2.13 -1.11
CA PHE A 83 -9.52 -1.89 -2.05
C PHE A 83 -8.33 -2.82 -1.78
N VAL A 84 -7.77 -3.41 -2.85
CA VAL A 84 -6.52 -4.17 -2.80
C VAL A 84 -5.55 -3.57 -3.82
N LEU A 85 -4.41 -3.11 -3.35
CA LEU A 85 -3.44 -2.34 -4.12
C LEU A 85 -2.08 -3.04 -4.10
N THR A 86 -1.66 -3.60 -5.22
CA THR A 86 -0.34 -4.25 -5.33
C THR A 86 0.71 -3.20 -5.66
N VAL A 87 1.83 -3.19 -4.91
CA VAL A 87 2.90 -2.18 -5.07
C VAL A 87 4.22 -2.75 -5.57
N CYS A 88 4.25 -4.04 -5.90
CA CYS A 88 5.35 -4.67 -6.63
C CYS A 88 4.80 -5.51 -7.79
N ASP A 89 5.58 -5.60 -8.86
CA ASP A 89 5.17 -6.29 -10.09
C ASP A 89 4.91 -7.78 -9.85
N SER A 90 5.72 -8.41 -8.99
CA SER A 90 5.57 -9.81 -8.61
C SER A 90 4.20 -10.08 -7.97
N ALA A 91 3.76 -9.22 -7.05
CA ALA A 91 2.45 -9.39 -6.40
C ALA A 91 1.27 -9.13 -7.36
N ALA A 92 1.48 -8.39 -8.45
CA ALA A 92 0.46 -8.19 -9.48
C ALA A 92 0.29 -9.41 -10.39
N GLY A 93 1.34 -10.22 -10.57
CA GLY A 93 1.33 -11.42 -11.41
C GLY A 93 0.97 -12.71 -10.67
N GLU A 94 0.91 -12.69 -9.34
CA GLU A 94 0.55 -13.86 -8.54
C GLU A 94 -0.97 -14.11 -8.53
N ALA A 95 -1.36 -15.39 -8.44
CA ALA A 95 -2.76 -15.77 -8.31
C ALA A 95 -3.30 -15.32 -6.94
N CYS A 96 -3.82 -14.10 -6.89
CA CYS A 96 -4.40 -13.54 -5.67
C CYS A 96 -5.53 -14.45 -5.16
N PRO A 97 -5.64 -14.63 -3.83
CA PRO A 97 -6.75 -15.37 -3.24
C PRO A 97 -8.08 -14.69 -3.58
N VAL A 98 -9.18 -15.44 -3.50
CA VAL A 98 -10.52 -14.87 -3.63
C VAL A 98 -10.81 -14.02 -2.40
N TRP A 99 -10.79 -12.71 -2.58
CA TRP A 99 -11.05 -11.75 -1.51
C TRP A 99 -12.54 -11.68 -1.15
N PRO A 100 -12.90 -11.80 0.14
CA PRO A 100 -14.26 -11.51 0.60
C PRO A 100 -14.72 -10.10 0.17
N GLY A 101 -15.98 -9.96 -0.21
CA GLY A 101 -16.58 -8.67 -0.57
C GLY A 101 -16.24 -8.14 -1.97
N HIS A 102 -15.36 -8.84 -2.71
CA HIS A 102 -14.88 -8.45 -4.03
C HIS A 102 -14.32 -7.01 -4.01
N PRO A 103 -13.09 -6.77 -3.58
CA PRO A 103 -12.51 -5.42 -3.58
C PRO A 103 -12.28 -4.91 -5.00
N SER A 104 -12.12 -3.59 -5.15
CA SER A 104 -11.52 -3.03 -6.37
C SER A 104 -10.01 -3.24 -6.30
N ILE A 105 -9.43 -3.77 -7.38
CA ILE A 105 -8.02 -4.16 -7.42
C ILE A 105 -7.27 -3.26 -8.41
N ALA A 106 -6.12 -2.74 -8.00
CA ALA A 106 -5.22 -2.01 -8.87
C ALA A 106 -3.75 -2.29 -8.57
N HIS A 107 -2.90 -2.02 -9.57
CA HIS A 107 -1.46 -2.16 -9.45
C HIS A 107 -0.76 -0.82 -9.57
N TRP A 108 0.09 -0.52 -8.59
CA TRP A 108 0.84 0.71 -8.46
C TRP A 108 2.34 0.38 -8.42
N ALA A 109 2.98 0.30 -9.59
CA ALA A 109 4.39 -0.07 -9.68
C ALA A 109 5.28 0.90 -8.88
N ILE A 110 5.97 0.38 -7.85
CA ILE A 110 6.99 1.11 -7.09
C ILE A 110 8.31 0.36 -7.21
N ASP A 111 9.34 1.07 -7.67
CA ASP A 111 10.72 0.57 -7.70
C ASP A 111 11.10 -0.04 -6.35
N ASP A 112 11.82 -1.16 -6.37
CA ASP A 112 12.23 -1.81 -5.13
C ASP A 112 13.41 -1.08 -4.48
N PRO A 113 13.20 -0.35 -3.37
CA PRO A 113 14.32 0.33 -2.71
C PRO A 113 15.31 -0.65 -2.08
N VAL A 114 14.90 -1.90 -1.84
CA VAL A 114 15.78 -2.94 -1.28
C VAL A 114 16.79 -3.45 -2.30
N ALA A 115 16.51 -3.32 -3.60
CA ALA A 115 17.40 -3.76 -4.67
C ALA A 115 18.54 -2.77 -4.95
N VAL A 116 18.51 -1.57 -4.36
CA VAL A 116 19.56 -0.58 -4.54
C VAL A 116 20.80 -0.97 -3.72
N GLU A 117 21.91 -1.18 -4.43
CA GLU A 117 23.22 -1.40 -3.84
C GLU A 117 24.00 -0.08 -3.70
N GLY A 118 25.08 -0.08 -2.92
CA GLY A 118 25.92 1.09 -2.69
C GLY A 118 26.04 1.45 -1.21
N SER A 119 26.32 2.73 -0.96
CA SER A 119 26.48 3.27 0.39
C SER A 119 25.15 3.29 1.15
N ASP A 120 25.21 3.45 2.47
CA ASP A 120 23.99 3.58 3.28
C ASP A 120 23.16 4.81 2.88
N ALA A 121 23.82 5.88 2.43
CA ALA A 121 23.16 7.07 1.90
C ALA A 121 22.40 6.77 0.58
N ASP A 122 22.98 5.97 -0.32
CA ASP A 122 22.32 5.59 -1.58
C ASP A 122 21.06 4.76 -1.31
N LYS A 123 21.15 3.82 -0.36
CA LYS A 123 20.02 3.00 0.09
C LYS A 123 18.94 3.85 0.73
N GLU A 124 19.30 4.72 1.67
CA GLU A 124 18.34 5.61 2.32
C GLU A 124 17.62 6.51 1.31
N GLN A 125 18.37 7.08 0.36
CA GLN A 125 17.79 7.88 -0.72
C GLN A 125 16.82 7.07 -1.59
N ALA A 126 17.08 5.78 -1.83
CA ALA A 126 16.15 4.90 -2.53
C ALA A 126 14.82 4.73 -1.76
N PHE A 127 14.89 4.57 -0.44
CA PHE A 127 13.68 4.52 0.40
C PHE A 127 12.92 5.85 0.41
N VAL A 128 13.62 6.99 0.41
CA VAL A 128 13.00 8.31 0.28
C VAL A 128 12.29 8.47 -1.07
N ARG A 129 12.92 8.05 -2.18
CA ARG A 129 12.28 8.04 -3.51
C ARG A 129 11.03 7.18 -3.52
N ALA A 130 11.11 5.95 -2.98
CA ALA A 130 9.96 5.05 -2.88
C ALA A 130 8.85 5.66 -2.00
N PHE A 131 9.19 6.32 -0.90
CA PHE A 131 8.24 7.02 -0.03
C PHE A 131 7.46 8.11 -0.80
N HIS A 132 8.15 8.97 -1.55
CA HIS A 132 7.49 10.00 -2.35
C HIS A 132 6.63 9.41 -3.47
N ALA A 133 7.12 8.36 -4.14
CA ALA A 133 6.38 7.66 -5.18
C ALA A 133 5.08 7.03 -4.66
N VAL A 134 5.10 6.45 -3.47
CA VAL A 134 3.90 5.91 -2.81
C VAL A 134 2.99 7.06 -2.36
N LYS A 135 3.56 8.11 -1.76
CA LYS A 135 2.78 9.27 -1.29
C LYS A 135 2.01 9.94 -2.42
N SER A 136 2.64 10.20 -3.56
CA SER A 136 1.96 10.80 -4.73
C SER A 136 0.73 10.00 -5.17
N ARG A 137 0.81 8.66 -5.10
CA ARG A 137 -0.31 7.78 -5.47
C ARG A 137 -1.41 7.79 -4.42
N ILE A 138 -1.04 7.77 -3.14
CA ILE A 138 -2.00 7.90 -2.02
C ILE A 138 -2.70 9.25 -2.09
N ASP A 139 -1.97 10.35 -2.33
CA ASP A 139 -2.55 11.67 -2.45
C ASP A 139 -3.58 11.69 -3.58
N THR A 140 -3.25 11.14 -4.76
CA THR A 140 -4.21 11.03 -5.88
C THR A 140 -5.43 10.18 -5.52
N PHE A 141 -5.22 9.05 -4.83
CA PHE A 141 -6.29 8.16 -4.37
C PHE A 141 -7.24 8.85 -3.38
N LEU A 142 -6.72 9.66 -2.46
CA LEU A 142 -7.51 10.40 -1.47
C LEU A 142 -8.41 11.47 -2.08
N HIS A 143 -8.09 11.96 -3.28
CA HIS A 143 -8.91 12.91 -4.03
C HIS A 143 -10.03 12.26 -4.85
N LEU A 144 -10.10 10.92 -4.91
CA LEU A 144 -11.20 10.25 -5.60
C LEU A 144 -12.53 10.39 -4.83
N PRO A 145 -13.65 10.63 -5.51
CA PRO A 145 -14.97 10.72 -4.87
C PRO A 145 -15.52 9.32 -4.56
N LEU A 146 -15.00 8.68 -3.51
CA LEU A 146 -15.24 7.26 -3.18
C LEU A 146 -16.72 6.87 -3.00
N VAL A 147 -17.57 7.82 -2.62
CA VAL A 147 -19.00 7.58 -2.37
C VAL A 147 -19.83 7.57 -3.65
N SER A 148 -19.44 8.33 -4.67
CA SER A 148 -20.25 8.54 -5.88
C SER A 148 -19.81 7.71 -7.08
N LEU A 149 -18.65 7.06 -7.01
CA LEU A 149 -18.16 6.22 -8.11
C LEU A 149 -18.78 4.83 -8.04
N ASP A 150 -19.30 4.37 -9.18
CA ASP A 150 -19.63 2.96 -9.34
C ASP A 150 -18.35 2.10 -9.36
N ARG A 151 -18.51 0.81 -9.11
CA ARG A 151 -17.41 -0.15 -9.00
C ARG A 151 -16.53 -0.23 -10.24
N PHE A 152 -17.10 -0.14 -11.44
CA PHE A 152 -16.34 -0.22 -12.68
C PHE A 152 -15.48 1.03 -12.86
N THR A 153 -16.08 2.21 -12.71
CA THR A 153 -15.36 3.48 -12.78
C THR A 153 -14.28 3.57 -11.70
N MET A 154 -14.56 3.09 -10.49
CA MET A 154 -13.58 3.01 -9.40
C MET A 154 -12.35 2.19 -9.82
N GLY A 155 -12.56 0.98 -10.34
CA GLY A 155 -11.48 0.13 -10.85
C GLY A 155 -10.61 0.85 -11.90
N THR A 156 -11.24 1.48 -12.89
CA THR A 156 -10.52 2.23 -13.93
C THR A 156 -9.70 3.39 -13.36
N ARG A 157 -10.25 4.16 -12.42
CA ARG A 157 -9.54 5.28 -11.78
C ARG A 157 -8.35 4.80 -10.95
N LEU A 158 -8.52 3.72 -10.20
CA LEU A 158 -7.43 3.14 -9.40
C LEU A 158 -6.29 2.62 -10.26
N GLN A 159 -6.60 2.00 -11.40
CA GLN A 159 -5.58 1.56 -12.37
C GLN A 159 -4.83 2.76 -12.97
N ALA A 160 -5.55 3.83 -13.31
CA ALA A 160 -4.93 5.05 -13.85
C ALA A 160 -3.90 5.67 -12.88
N ILE A 161 -4.13 5.61 -11.56
CA ILE A 161 -3.16 6.08 -10.55
C ILE A 161 -1.83 5.33 -10.65
N GLY A 162 -1.86 4.04 -11.01
CA GLY A 162 -0.64 3.26 -11.19
C GLY A 162 0.27 3.77 -12.31
N HIS A 163 -0.32 4.42 -13.31
CA HIS A 163 0.36 4.93 -14.50
C HIS A 163 0.73 6.42 -14.43
N VAL A 164 0.39 7.11 -13.33
CA VAL A 164 0.83 8.51 -13.12
C VAL A 164 2.31 8.48 -12.80
N GLU A 165 3.15 9.03 -13.68
CA GLU A 165 4.57 9.23 -13.39
C GLU A 165 4.69 10.11 -12.15
N ALA A 166 5.51 9.68 -11.19
CA ALA A 166 5.81 10.50 -10.03
C ALA A 166 6.49 11.79 -10.54
N ALA A 167 5.85 12.94 -10.36
CA ALA A 167 6.47 14.21 -10.66
C ALA A 167 7.75 14.31 -9.82
N GLY A 168 8.89 14.37 -10.50
CA GLY A 168 10.23 14.39 -9.91
C GLY A 168 10.53 15.61 -9.07
#